data_AF-A0A009Q0V8-F1
#
_entry.id   AF-A0A009Q0V8-F1
#
_cell.length_a   1.000
_cell.length_b   1.000
_cell.length_c   1.000
_cell.angle_alpha   90.00
_cell.angle_beta   90.00
_cell.angle_gamma   90.00
#
_symmetry.space_group_name_H-M   'P 1'
#
loop_
_entity.id
_entity.type
_entity.pdbx_description
1 polymer ?
#
loop_
_entity_poly.entity_id
_entity_poly.type
_entity_poly.pdbx_seq_one_letter_code
_entity_poly.pdbx_strand_id
1 'polypeptide(L)'
;MVQAFLIGEEFIGQDNVCLILGDNIYYGQRFGKKLEAASNREYGATVFSYHVIDPECFDFVEFDSSRKVLSIEEKPLKSKSPYAVTGLYFYNNRVVKFAKQVKPSSRGELEITTINNAYLEDSLNVELLGRGFA
;
A
#
# COMPACT_ATOMS: atom_id res chain seq x y z
N MET A 1 9.55 -3.10 -5.81
CA MET A 1 8.29 -3.76 -5.41
C MET A 1 7.39 -4.08 -6.60
N VAL A 2 7.12 -3.12 -7.50
CA VAL A 2 6.23 -3.32 -8.67
C VAL A 2 6.63 -4.51 -9.55
N GLN A 3 7.93 -4.77 -9.71
CA GLN A 3 8.43 -5.92 -10.47
C GLN A 3 7.90 -7.27 -9.96
N ALA A 4 7.52 -7.39 -8.69
CA ALA A 4 6.92 -8.62 -8.15
C ALA A 4 5.64 -9.00 -8.90
N PHE A 5 4.82 -8.02 -9.32
CA PHE A 5 3.61 -8.27 -10.10
C PHE A 5 3.89 -8.61 -11.57
N LEU A 6 5.03 -8.16 -12.11
CA LEU A 6 5.46 -8.49 -13.47
C LEU A 6 6.04 -9.90 -13.52
N ILE A 7 6.91 -10.24 -12.57
CA ILE A 7 7.52 -11.56 -12.45
C ILE A 7 6.46 -12.60 -12.06
N GLY A 8 5.57 -12.24 -11.13
CA GLY A 8 4.51 -13.10 -10.63
C GLY A 8 3.25 -13.11 -11.49
N GLU A 9 3.23 -12.51 -12.69
CA GLU A 9 2.02 -12.38 -13.51
C GLU A 9 1.34 -13.74 -13.74
N GLU A 10 2.09 -14.75 -14.18
CA GLU A 10 1.54 -16.09 -14.45
C GLU A 10 1.04 -16.78 -13.17
N PHE A 11 1.72 -16.54 -12.05
CA PHE A 11 1.34 -17.07 -10.75
C PHE A 11 0.05 -16.43 -10.22
N ILE A 12 -0.10 -15.11 -10.39
CA ILE A 12 -1.29 -14.35 -9.98
C ILE A 12 -2.49 -14.73 -10.85
N GLY A 13 -2.28 -14.96 -12.15
CA GLY A 13 -3.35 -15.37 -13.07
C GLY A 13 -4.50 -14.37 -13.08
N GLN A 14 -5.68 -14.80 -12.62
CA GLN A 14 -6.89 -13.97 -12.50
C GLN A 14 -7.29 -13.69 -11.04
N ASP A 15 -6.48 -14.14 -10.08
CA ASP A 15 -6.79 -14.02 -8.67
C ASP A 15 -6.39 -12.65 -8.10
N ASN A 16 -6.96 -12.34 -6.94
CA ASN A 16 -6.51 -11.23 -6.10
C ASN A 16 -5.22 -11.63 -5.37
N VAL A 17 -4.40 -10.65 -5.03
CA VAL A 17 -3.06 -10.89 -4.50
C VAL A 17 -2.74 -10.03 -3.28
N CYS A 18 -2.00 -10.62 -2.34
CA CYS A 18 -1.38 -9.92 -1.23
C CYS A 18 0.13 -9.85 -1.44
N LEU A 19 0.72 -8.66 -1.35
CA LEU A 19 2.16 -8.43 -1.37
C LEU A 19 2.62 -8.02 0.02
N ILE A 20 3.65 -8.68 0.53
CA ILE A 20 4.32 -8.32 1.78
C ILE A 20 5.83 -8.20 1.55
N LEU A 21 6.46 -7.19 2.16
CA LEU A 21 7.91 -7.07 2.19
C LEU A 21 8.49 -8.02 3.24
N GLY A 22 9.48 -8.83 2.86
CA GLY A 22 10.02 -9.89 3.72
C GLY A 22 10.74 -9.40 4.97
N ASP A 23 11.07 -8.12 5.06
CA ASP A 23 11.71 -7.46 6.19
C ASP A 23 10.71 -6.74 7.12
N ASN A 24 9.41 -6.77 6.81
CA ASN A 24 8.38 -6.13 7.62
C ASN A 24 7.81 -7.09 8.67
N ILE A 25 7.82 -6.66 9.93
CA ILE A 25 7.26 -7.41 11.06
C ILE A 25 5.98 -6.69 11.51
N TYR A 26 4.92 -7.48 11.73
CA TYR A 26 3.64 -6.96 12.23
C TYR A 26 3.23 -7.74 13.47
N TYR A 27 3.03 -7.03 14.57
CA TYR A 27 2.48 -7.60 15.79
C TYR A 27 1.41 -6.69 16.38
N GLY A 28 0.21 -7.21 16.60
CA GLY A 28 -0.84 -6.40 17.21
C GLY A 28 -2.14 -7.16 17.45
N GLN A 29 -2.92 -6.64 18.39
CA GLN A 29 -4.22 -7.21 18.72
C GLN A 29 -5.16 -7.15 17.51
N ARG A 30 -5.88 -8.27 17.27
CA ARG A 30 -6.88 -8.41 16.21
C ARG A 30 -6.34 -8.20 14.78
N PHE A 31 -5.03 -8.35 14.56
CA PHE A 31 -4.46 -8.23 13.21
C PHE A 31 -5.10 -9.19 12.21
N GLY A 32 -5.33 -10.45 12.60
CA GLY A 32 -6.01 -11.44 11.76
C GLY A 32 -7.38 -10.99 11.24
N LYS A 33 -8.18 -10.27 12.05
CA LYS A 33 -9.47 -9.72 11.62
C LYS A 33 -9.31 -8.59 10.59
N LYS A 34 -8.25 -7.79 10.70
CA LYS A 34 -7.93 -6.75 9.71
C LYS A 34 -7.48 -7.37 8.38
N LEU A 35 -6.66 -8.43 8.45
CA LEU A 35 -6.23 -9.19 7.28
C LEU A 35 -7.41 -9.85 6.57
N GLU A 36 -8.30 -10.50 7.32
CA GLU A 36 -9.52 -11.12 6.78
C GLU A 36 -10.43 -10.09 6.10
N ALA A 37 -10.61 -8.91 6.72
CA ALA A 37 -11.39 -7.84 6.11
C ALA A 37 -10.75 -7.32 4.81
N ALA A 38 -9.41 -7.22 4.75
CA ALA A 38 -8.69 -6.82 3.55
C ALA A 38 -8.73 -7.89 2.45
N SER A 39 -8.61 -9.18 2.81
CA SER A 39 -8.66 -10.29 1.85
C SER A 39 -10.05 -10.49 1.26
N ASN A 40 -11.11 -10.23 2.04
CA ASN A 40 -12.49 -10.36 1.59
C ASN A 40 -12.95 -9.20 0.68
N ARG A 41 -12.12 -8.17 0.50
CA ARG A 41 -12.42 -7.09 -0.43
C ARG A 41 -12.06 -7.51 -1.85
N GLU A 42 -13.07 -7.92 -2.61
CA GLU A 42 -12.89 -8.42 -3.97
C GLU A 42 -12.44 -7.35 -4.97
N TYR A 43 -12.78 -6.08 -4.72
CA TYR A 43 -12.50 -4.96 -5.62
C TYR A 43 -11.70 -3.84 -4.95
N GLY A 44 -10.69 -3.35 -5.67
CA GLY A 44 -9.84 -2.25 -5.25
C GLY A 44 -8.54 -2.70 -4.59
N ALA A 45 -8.02 -1.83 -3.72
CA ALA A 45 -6.78 -2.06 -3.00
C ALA A 45 -6.95 -1.75 -1.52
N THR A 46 -6.23 -2.46 -0.65
CA THR A 46 -6.07 -2.10 0.75
C THR A 46 -4.60 -1.99 1.09
N VAL A 47 -4.21 -0.86 1.66
CA VAL A 47 -2.87 -0.66 2.22
C VAL A 47 -3.00 -0.34 3.70
N PHE A 48 -1.99 -0.72 4.47
CA PHE A 48 -1.97 -0.47 5.91
C PHE A 48 -1.05 0.70 6.21
N SER A 49 -1.52 1.61 7.06
CA SER A 49 -0.75 2.77 7.47
C SER A 49 -0.53 2.80 8.98
N TYR A 50 0.66 3.21 9.39
CA TYR A 50 1.10 3.27 10.77
C TYR A 50 1.69 4.63 11.11
N HIS A 51 1.50 5.06 12.35
CA HIS A 51 2.03 6.34 12.83
C HIS A 51 3.52 6.19 13.17
N VAL A 52 4.39 6.81 12.39
CA VAL A 52 5.85 6.79 12.60
C VAL A 52 6.33 8.09 13.25
N ILE A 53 7.36 7.97 14.08
CA ILE A 53 8.01 9.13 14.73
C ILE A 53 9.10 9.71 13.83
N ASP A 54 9.80 8.84 13.10
CA ASP A 54 10.88 9.22 12.20
C ASP A 54 10.50 8.86 10.75
N PRO A 55 10.29 9.85 9.86
CA PRO A 55 9.69 9.62 8.56
C PRO A 55 10.66 9.11 7.48
N GLU A 56 11.88 8.70 7.82
CA GLU A 56 12.88 8.40 6.79
C GLU A 56 12.49 7.20 5.90
N CYS A 57 12.51 7.45 4.58
CA CYS A 57 12.36 6.47 3.51
C CYS A 57 10.99 5.75 3.37
N PHE A 58 9.90 6.30 3.94
CA PHE A 58 8.55 5.76 3.74
C PHE A 58 7.71 6.57 2.74
N ASP A 59 6.67 5.93 2.22
CA ASP A 59 5.58 6.60 1.51
C ASP A 59 4.56 7.09 2.54
N PHE A 60 4.03 8.29 2.38
CA PHE A 60 3.14 8.93 3.36
C PHE A 60 1.73 9.10 2.84
N VAL A 61 0.75 8.85 3.71
CA VAL A 61 -0.68 9.03 3.39
C VAL A 61 -1.18 10.35 3.98
N GLU A 62 -1.72 11.22 3.14
CA GLU A 62 -2.44 12.41 3.58
C GLU A 62 -3.91 12.10 3.79
N PHE A 63 -4.49 12.59 4.88
CA PHE A 63 -5.90 12.42 5.20
C PHE A 63 -6.60 13.78 5.31
N ASP A 64 -7.87 13.85 4.92
CA ASP A 64 -8.73 14.98 5.23
C ASP A 64 -9.24 14.94 6.69
N SER A 65 -10.01 15.97 7.06
CA SER A 65 -10.62 16.07 8.39
C SER A 65 -11.59 14.95 8.74
N SER A 66 -12.12 14.25 7.73
CA SER A 66 -13.03 13.10 7.85
C SER A 66 -12.29 11.75 7.79
N ARG A 67 -10.95 11.76 7.78
CA ARG A 67 -10.07 10.59 7.61
C ARG A 67 -10.22 9.89 6.25
N LYS A 68 -10.67 10.59 5.22
CA LYS A 68 -10.58 10.12 3.85
C LYS A 68 -9.18 10.38 3.31
N VAL A 69 -8.64 9.44 2.55
CA VAL A 69 -7.33 9.56 1.91
C VAL A 69 -7.38 10.63 0.82
N LEU A 70 -6.45 11.59 0.87
CA LEU A 70 -6.32 12.66 -0.11
C LEU A 70 -5.20 12.39 -1.11
N SER A 71 -4.04 11.94 -0.63
CA SER A 71 -2.86 11.71 -1.45
C SER A 71 -1.95 10.66 -0.83
N ILE A 72 -1.13 10.00 -1.67
CA ILE A 72 0.01 9.20 -1.24
C ILE A 72 1.27 9.73 -1.90
N GLU A 73 2.22 10.14 -1.08
CA GLU A 73 3.47 10.75 -1.51
C GLU A 73 4.64 9.81 -1.26
N GLU A 74 5.41 9.57 -2.31
CA GLU A 74 6.60 8.72 -2.23
C GLU A 74 7.77 9.48 -1.63
N LYS A 75 8.32 8.97 -0.53
CA LYS A 75 9.57 9.45 0.11
C LYS A 75 9.71 10.99 0.08
N PRO A 76 8.73 11.76 0.58
CA PRO A 76 8.73 13.21 0.50
C PRO A 76 9.85 13.80 1.37
N LEU A 77 10.45 14.91 0.94
CA LEU A 77 11.44 15.65 1.74
C LEU A 77 10.85 16.17 3.06
N LYS A 78 9.54 16.42 3.08
CA LYS A 78 8.77 16.81 4.25
C LYS A 78 7.39 16.18 4.15
N SER A 79 7.08 15.23 5.01
CA SER A 79 5.77 14.61 4.99
C SER A 79 4.68 15.59 5.46
N LYS A 80 3.48 15.45 4.89
CA LYS A 80 2.30 16.21 5.29
C LYS A 80 1.56 15.57 6.49
N SER A 81 1.89 14.32 6.79
CA SER A 81 1.28 13.55 7.87
C SER A 81 2.30 12.62 8.54
N PRO A 82 2.08 12.19 9.80
CA PRO A 82 2.92 11.21 10.46
C PRO A 82 2.59 9.76 10.06
N TYR A 83 1.76 9.54 9.03
CA TYR A 83 1.22 8.24 8.67
C TYR A 83 1.96 7.65 7.48
N ALA A 84 2.85 6.70 7.75
CA ALA A 84 3.58 5.95 6.74
C ALA A 84 2.74 4.78 6.21
N VAL A 85 2.86 4.47 4.93
CA VAL A 85 2.40 3.22 4.33
C VAL A 85 3.38 2.11 4.70
N THR A 86 2.85 1.02 5.25
CA THR A 86 3.64 -0.16 5.62
C THR A 86 3.85 -1.09 4.42
N GLY A 87 4.76 -2.05 4.53
CA GLY A 87 5.07 -3.03 3.48
C GLY A 87 4.04 -4.13 3.26
N LEU A 88 2.75 -3.90 3.51
CA LEU A 88 1.67 -4.86 3.34
C LEU A 88 0.55 -4.29 2.49
N TYR A 89 0.23 -5.00 1.41
CA TYR A 89 -0.67 -4.53 0.36
C TYR A 89 -1.59 -5.66 -0.10
N PHE A 90 -2.88 -5.36 -0.23
CA PHE A 90 -3.86 -6.24 -0.86
C PHE A 90 -4.37 -5.56 -2.12
N TYR A 91 -4.40 -6.28 -3.23
CA TYR A 91 -4.88 -5.77 -4.49
C TYR A 91 -5.80 -6.77 -5.17
N ASN A 92 -6.80 -6.24 -5.87
CA ASN A 92 -7.46 -7.02 -6.89
C ASN A 92 -6.55 -7.23 -8.12
N ASN A 93 -6.96 -8.14 -9.00
CA ASN A 93 -6.15 -8.57 -10.15
C ASN A 93 -5.69 -7.42 -11.09
N ARG A 94 -6.37 -6.26 -11.08
CA ARG A 94 -5.99 -5.08 -11.88
C ARG A 94 -4.56 -4.59 -11.60
N VAL A 95 -3.97 -4.98 -10.47
CA VAL A 95 -2.59 -4.65 -10.11
C VAL A 95 -1.58 -5.07 -11.17
N VAL A 96 -1.79 -6.19 -11.86
CA VAL A 96 -0.89 -6.64 -12.94
C VAL A 96 -0.93 -5.65 -14.10
N LYS A 97 -2.12 -5.17 -14.47
CA LYS A 97 -2.29 -4.15 -15.52
C LYS A 97 -1.65 -2.83 -15.10
N PHE A 98 -1.86 -2.39 -13.86
CA PHE A 98 -1.25 -1.15 -13.36
C PHE A 98 0.28 -1.27 -13.29
N ALA A 99 0.81 -2.40 -12.84
CA ALA A 99 2.26 -2.66 -12.79
C ALA A 99 2.92 -2.53 -14.17
N LYS A 100 2.27 -3.01 -15.23
CA LYS A 100 2.76 -2.87 -16.62
C LYS A 100 2.79 -1.44 -17.15
N GLN A 101 2.01 -0.53 -16.54
CA GLN A 101 1.92 0.87 -16.94
C GLN A 101 2.86 1.78 -16.13
N VAL A 102 3.45 1.28 -15.03
CA VAL A 102 4.38 2.04 -14.22
C VAL A 102 5.64 2.34 -15.02
N LYS A 103 6.05 3.61 -15.01
CA LYS A 103 7.32 4.07 -15.58
C LYS A 103 8.35 4.24 -14.46
N PRO A 104 9.65 4.09 -14.74
CA PRO A 104 10.68 4.35 -13.75
C PRO A 104 10.58 5.78 -13.20
N SER A 105 10.76 5.93 -11.89
CA SER A 105 10.85 7.22 -11.21
C SER A 105 12.13 7.95 -11.58
N SER A 106 12.32 9.17 -11.07
CA SER A 106 13.59 9.90 -11.19
C SER A 106 14.79 9.13 -10.59
N ARG A 107 14.52 8.14 -9.73
CA ARG A 107 15.50 7.23 -9.12
C ARG A 107 15.76 5.97 -9.95
N GLY A 108 15.03 5.79 -11.06
CA GLY A 108 15.13 4.60 -11.92
C GLY A 108 14.37 3.38 -11.40
N GLU A 109 13.55 3.54 -10.35
CA GLU A 109 12.80 2.44 -9.72
C GLU A 109 11.33 2.43 -10.17
N LEU A 110 10.71 1.24 -10.18
CA LEU A 110 9.27 1.11 -10.38
C LEU A 110 8.56 1.15 -9.02
N GLU A 111 7.91 2.29 -8.77
CA GLU A 111 7.43 2.68 -7.45
C GLU A 111 6.03 2.14 -7.16
N ILE A 112 5.85 1.52 -6.00
CA ILE A 112 4.54 0.99 -5.58
C ILE A 112 3.52 2.12 -5.36
N THR A 113 3.99 3.31 -4.98
CA THR A 113 3.15 4.51 -4.86
C THR A 113 2.43 4.86 -6.17
N THR A 114 3.02 4.56 -7.33
CA THR A 114 2.33 4.78 -8.62
C THR A 114 1.09 3.89 -8.75
N ILE A 115 1.19 2.62 -8.33
CA ILE A 115 0.05 1.69 -8.30
C ILE A 115 -0.98 2.16 -7.28
N ASN A 116 -0.54 2.52 -6.06
CA ASN A 116 -1.45 2.99 -5.02
C ASN A 116 -2.25 4.22 -5.46
N ASN A 117 -1.60 5.19 -6.13
CA ASN A 117 -2.27 6.36 -6.67
C ASN A 117 -3.27 6.01 -7.78
N ALA A 118 -2.99 5.01 -8.63
CA ALA A 118 -3.96 4.53 -9.61
C ALA A 118 -5.23 3.95 -8.95
N TYR A 119 -5.10 3.30 -7.80
CA TYR A 119 -6.27 2.88 -7.00
C TYR A 119 -6.90 4.04 -6.23
N LEU A 120 -6.13 5.05 -5.82
CA LEU A 120 -6.64 6.17 -5.03
C LEU A 120 -7.73 6.96 -5.76
N GLU A 121 -7.66 6.99 -7.09
CA GLU A 121 -8.68 7.62 -7.93
C GLU A 121 -10.07 6.99 -7.77
N ASP A 122 -10.18 5.69 -7.44
CA ASP A 122 -11.47 4.99 -7.42
C ASP A 122 -11.74 4.09 -6.19
N SER A 123 -10.74 3.37 -5.67
CA SER A 123 -10.96 2.20 -4.82
C SER A 123 -9.80 1.84 -3.89
N LEU A 124 -8.96 2.80 -3.54
CA LEU A 124 -7.96 2.60 -2.48
C LEU A 124 -8.60 2.73 -1.10
N ASN A 125 -8.40 1.71 -0.28
CA ASN A 125 -8.70 1.71 1.14
C ASN A 125 -7.40 1.80 1.94
N VAL A 126 -7.34 2.72 2.91
CA VAL A 126 -6.20 2.80 3.84
C VAL A 126 -6.68 2.38 5.22
N GLU A 127 -6.10 1.31 5.75
CA GLU A 127 -6.40 0.79 7.07
C GLU A 127 -5.36 1.29 8.08
N LEU A 128 -5.81 2.05 9.08
CA LEU A 128 -4.92 2.54 10.14
C LEU A 128 -4.63 1.43 11.16
N LEU A 129 -3.34 1.16 11.36
CA LEU A 129 -2.82 0.34 12.44
C LEU A 129 -2.66 1.22 13.69
N GLY A 130 -3.45 0.92 14.73
CA GLY A 130 -3.48 1.70 15.96
C GLY A 130 -2.27 1.47 16.86
N ARG A 131 -2.19 2.23 17.97
CA ARG A 131 -1.07 2.21 18.95
C ARG A 131 -0.75 0.85 19.59
N GLY A 132 -1.60 -0.16 19.41
CA GLY A 132 -1.36 -1.53 19.88
C GLY A 132 -0.65 -2.41 18.85
N PHE A 133 -0.15 -1.82 17.77
CA PHE A 133 0.67 -2.47 16.75
C PHE A 133 2.14 -2.09 16.93
N ALA A 134 3.04 -3.03 16.67
CA ALA A 134 4.50 -2.89 16.65
C ALA A 134 5.07 -3.60 15.42
#